data_AF-A0A9D5CBZ8-F1
#
_entry.id   AF-A0A9D5CBZ8-F1
#
_cell.length_a   1.000
_cell.length_b   1.000
_cell.length_c   1.000
_cell.angle_alpha   90.00
_cell.angle_beta   90.00
_cell.angle_gamma   90.00
#
_symmetry.space_group_name_H-M   'P 1'
#
loop_
_entity.id
_entity.type
_entity.pdbx_description
1 polymer ?
#
loop_
_entity_poly.entity_id
_entity_poly.type
_entity_poly.pdbx_seq_one_letter_code
_entity_poly.pdbx_strand_id
1 'polypeptide(L)'
;MAMLEGLFMRQSSLKSLLDSVRGRRSSSDGDEDPNPIPQLSPIANSVVSRCSRILVLSTKELQQCFQTELSDSVKQPDTYARHLLEFCSYKALHVLTKCPDYLADKEFQRLTFDMMLAWEAPATGSESLPKGIDCDNHPEVEDEDGGSLFYTNSTSMAVQVDDKKNVGLEAFTRIASACPAVADVITVQNLFDALTSTSSGQLHFLIYSKYLKSLDKVLKSAKGLIGPSFTSSLQLADGEVILDIDGIMPTQPVLQHVGISAWPGRLTLTNHALYFESLGVGSYDKPARYDLATDLKQVIKREMTGPLGARLFDKAVMYKSTAVTEPIFLEFPEFKGHTRRDYWLEIIRSIKCAQIH
;
A
#
# COMPACT_ATOMS: atom_id res chain seq x y z
N MET A 1 -26.86 10.10 9.87
CA MET A 1 -26.35 8.81 9.36
C MET A 1 -27.29 8.21 8.32
N ALA A 2 -28.54 7.86 8.63
CA ALA A 2 -29.47 7.20 7.69
C ALA A 2 -29.79 7.99 6.40
N MET A 3 -29.83 9.32 6.45
CA MET A 3 -30.08 10.15 5.24
C MET A 3 -28.89 10.20 4.27
N LEU A 4 -27.64 10.10 4.75
CA LEU A 4 -26.47 10.03 3.86
C LEU A 4 -26.41 8.66 3.17
N GLU A 5 -26.69 7.57 3.88
CA GLU A 5 -26.71 6.22 3.31
C GLU A 5 -27.72 6.09 2.15
N GLY A 6 -28.88 6.75 2.26
CA GLY A 6 -29.90 6.75 1.20
C GLY A 6 -29.52 7.54 -0.06
N LEU A 7 -28.66 8.55 0.04
CA LEU A 7 -28.17 9.31 -1.12
C LEU A 7 -27.05 8.58 -1.86
N PHE A 8 -26.22 7.80 -1.14
CA PHE A 8 -25.07 7.08 -1.70
C PHE A 8 -25.45 5.92 -2.61
N MET A 9 -26.63 5.32 -2.44
CA MET A 9 -27.11 4.26 -3.32
C MET A 9 -27.53 4.77 -4.72
N ARG A 10 -27.49 6.10 -4.95
CA ARG A 10 -27.96 6.73 -6.21
C ARG A 10 -26.84 7.27 -7.11
N GLN A 11 -25.57 7.31 -6.67
CA GLN A 11 -24.42 7.71 -7.48
C GLN A 11 -23.36 6.61 -7.49
N SER A 12 -23.44 5.72 -8.47
CA SER A 12 -22.64 4.48 -8.55
C SER A 12 -21.19 4.67 -9.03
N SER A 13 -20.72 5.92 -9.21
CA SER A 13 -19.44 6.20 -9.84
C SER A 13 -18.67 7.26 -9.08
N LEU A 14 -17.46 6.91 -8.64
CA LEU A 14 -16.48 7.82 -8.04
C LEU A 14 -16.22 9.04 -8.95
N LYS A 15 -16.20 8.83 -10.28
CA LYS A 15 -16.12 9.91 -11.26
C LYS A 15 -17.32 10.85 -11.17
N SER A 16 -18.55 10.36 -10.97
CA SER A 16 -19.72 11.25 -10.81
C SER A 16 -19.66 12.09 -9.52
N LEU A 17 -19.15 11.53 -8.43
CA LEU A 17 -18.92 12.26 -7.18
C LEU A 17 -17.84 13.34 -7.35
N LEU A 18 -16.75 13.01 -8.06
CA LEU A 18 -15.60 13.90 -8.28
C LEU A 18 -15.74 14.82 -9.50
N ASP A 19 -16.66 14.53 -10.41
CA ASP A 19 -17.10 15.40 -11.50
C ASP A 19 -18.22 16.34 -11.03
N SER A 20 -19.02 15.98 -10.01
CA SER A 20 -19.97 16.88 -9.33
C SER A 20 -19.27 18.03 -8.58
N VAL A 21 -18.27 17.69 -7.75
CA VAL A 21 -16.88 17.93 -8.15
C VAL A 21 -16.62 19.06 -9.14
N ARG A 22 -15.89 18.74 -10.19
CA ARG A 22 -15.49 19.64 -11.27
C ARG A 22 -16.59 20.54 -11.88
N GLY A 23 -17.83 20.08 -12.01
CA GLY A 23 -18.95 20.76 -12.68
C GLY A 23 -19.43 22.04 -11.99
N ARG A 24 -19.29 22.14 -10.66
CA ARG A 24 -19.51 23.41 -9.95
C ARG A 24 -18.45 24.49 -10.22
N ARG A 25 -17.34 24.18 -10.91
CA ARG A 25 -16.39 25.19 -11.39
C ARG A 25 -16.85 25.89 -12.68
N SER A 26 -17.86 25.38 -13.38
CA SER A 26 -18.21 25.85 -14.75
C SER A 26 -19.61 26.46 -14.91
N SER A 27 -20.46 26.49 -13.89
CA SER A 27 -21.75 27.19 -13.94
C SER A 27 -21.57 28.65 -13.56
N SER A 28 -21.73 29.55 -14.53
CA SER A 28 -21.64 31.00 -14.41
C SER A 28 -22.88 31.64 -13.75
N ASP A 29 -23.37 31.09 -12.64
CA ASP A 29 -24.43 31.72 -11.85
C ASP A 29 -24.08 31.65 -10.37
N GLY A 30 -23.63 32.79 -9.84
CA GLY A 30 -23.97 33.31 -8.50
C GLY A 30 -23.73 32.50 -7.22
N ASP A 31 -23.09 31.33 -7.23
CA ASP A 31 -22.86 30.57 -5.99
C ASP A 31 -21.62 31.09 -5.26
N GLU A 32 -21.84 31.61 -4.04
CA GLU A 32 -20.82 32.11 -3.11
C GLU A 32 -19.57 31.21 -3.11
N ASP A 33 -18.41 31.78 -3.43
CA ASP A 33 -17.12 31.18 -3.09
C ASP A 33 -17.18 30.87 -1.58
N PRO A 34 -17.11 29.59 -1.15
CA PRO A 34 -17.42 29.25 0.22
C PRO A 34 -16.46 29.99 1.14
N ASN A 35 -17.00 30.94 1.93
CA ASN A 35 -16.22 31.81 2.80
C ASN A 35 -15.11 31.00 3.49
N PRO A 36 -13.83 31.30 3.22
CA PRO A 36 -12.73 30.54 3.77
C PRO A 36 -12.78 30.62 5.30
N ILE A 37 -12.53 29.49 5.95
CA ILE A 37 -12.45 29.40 7.40
C ILE A 37 -11.15 30.11 7.81
N PRO A 38 -11.20 31.25 8.53
CA PRO A 38 -10.03 32.09 8.75
C PRO A 38 -8.91 31.41 9.54
N GLN A 39 -9.23 30.40 10.35
CA GLN A 39 -8.25 29.65 11.14
C GLN A 39 -7.45 28.63 10.32
N LEU A 40 -7.86 28.35 9.08
CA LEU A 40 -7.26 27.32 8.24
C LEU A 40 -6.31 27.90 7.20
N SER A 41 -5.21 27.21 6.92
CA SER A 41 -4.33 27.54 5.81
C SER A 41 -5.05 27.45 4.46
N PRO A 42 -4.52 28.06 3.38
CA PRO A 42 -5.15 27.99 2.06
C PRO A 42 -5.34 26.55 1.54
N ILE A 43 -4.37 25.68 1.82
CA ILE A 43 -4.45 24.27 1.46
C ILE A 43 -5.48 23.52 2.31
N ALA A 44 -5.56 23.80 3.62
CA ALA A 44 -6.57 23.20 4.49
C ALA A 44 -7.98 23.64 4.10
N ASN A 45 -8.20 24.92 3.77
CA ASN A 45 -9.47 25.41 3.24
C ASN A 45 -9.86 24.71 1.92
N SER A 46 -8.90 24.53 1.00
CA SER A 46 -9.12 23.79 -0.25
C SER A 46 -9.52 22.33 0.01
N VAL A 47 -8.85 21.65 0.94
CA VAL A 47 -9.19 20.27 1.34
C VAL A 47 -10.58 20.21 1.95
N VAL A 48 -10.90 21.08 2.91
CA VAL A 48 -12.23 21.13 3.55
C VAL A 48 -13.35 21.38 2.53
N SER A 49 -13.12 22.29 1.58
CA SER A 49 -14.07 22.54 0.47
C SER A 49 -14.26 21.32 -0.45
N ARG A 50 -13.19 20.55 -0.73
CA ARG A 50 -13.32 19.29 -1.48
C ARG A 50 -14.08 18.23 -0.67
N CYS A 51 -13.77 18.08 0.62
CA CYS A 51 -14.45 17.16 1.52
C CYS A 51 -15.94 17.49 1.66
N SER A 52 -16.31 18.76 1.80
CA SER A 52 -17.71 19.17 1.93
C SER A 52 -18.53 18.80 0.70
N ARG A 53 -17.96 18.93 -0.50
CA ARG A 53 -18.62 18.54 -1.76
C ARG A 53 -18.77 17.02 -1.90
N ILE A 54 -17.77 16.24 -1.47
CA ILE A 54 -17.87 14.77 -1.43
C ILE A 54 -18.99 14.34 -0.47
N LEU A 55 -19.14 15.05 0.64
CA LEU A 55 -20.17 14.80 1.65
C LEU A 55 -21.54 15.40 1.31
N VAL A 56 -21.63 16.18 0.22
CA VAL A 56 -22.84 16.93 -0.17
C VAL A 56 -23.33 17.85 0.97
N LEU A 57 -22.39 18.53 1.61
CA LEU A 57 -22.61 19.53 2.68
C LEU A 57 -21.95 20.86 2.30
N SER A 58 -22.43 21.96 2.86
CA SER A 58 -21.68 23.22 2.86
C SER A 58 -20.51 23.18 3.85
N THR A 59 -19.51 24.04 3.65
CA THR A 59 -18.38 24.15 4.59
C THR A 59 -18.83 24.58 5.99
N LYS A 60 -19.85 25.45 6.07
CA LYS A 60 -20.47 25.91 7.33
C LYS A 60 -21.18 24.76 8.06
N GLU A 61 -21.98 23.95 7.36
CA GLU A 61 -22.64 22.78 7.96
C GLU A 61 -21.61 21.76 8.44
N LEU A 62 -20.55 21.52 7.67
CA LEU A 62 -19.49 20.59 8.07
C LEU A 62 -18.75 21.07 9.33
N GLN A 63 -18.50 22.38 9.45
CA GLN A 63 -17.95 22.99 10.65
C GLN A 63 -18.92 22.90 11.85
N GLN A 64 -20.22 23.09 11.63
CA GLN A 64 -21.24 22.91 12.68
C GLN A 64 -21.33 21.45 13.15
N CYS A 65 -21.23 20.47 12.24
CA CYS A 65 -21.13 19.07 12.61
C CYS A 65 -19.91 18.81 13.49
N PHE A 66 -18.74 19.36 13.13
CA PHE A 66 -17.53 19.27 13.96
C PHE A 66 -17.75 19.84 15.37
N GLN A 67 -18.40 21.01 15.47
CA GLN A 67 -18.69 21.63 16.76
C GLN A 67 -19.71 20.87 17.62
N THR A 68 -20.60 20.10 16.98
CA THR A 68 -21.67 19.37 17.68
C THR A 68 -21.26 17.96 18.07
N GLU A 69 -20.52 17.26 17.20
CA GLU A 69 -20.20 15.84 17.34
C GLU A 69 -18.99 15.56 18.23
N LEU A 70 -18.06 16.52 18.38
CA LEU A 70 -16.82 16.34 19.13
C LEU A 70 -16.82 17.13 20.45
N SER A 71 -16.12 16.57 21.44
CA SER A 71 -15.93 17.18 22.76
C SER A 71 -15.11 18.46 22.70
N ASP A 72 -15.32 19.36 23.66
CA ASP A 72 -14.63 20.66 23.73
C ASP A 72 -13.11 20.54 23.94
N SER A 73 -12.63 19.40 24.45
CA SER A 73 -11.20 19.11 24.57
C SER A 73 -10.46 19.07 23.23
N VAL A 74 -11.17 18.81 22.13
CA VAL A 74 -10.63 18.72 20.75
C VAL A 74 -10.73 20.08 20.03
N LYS A 75 -11.42 21.07 20.63
CA LYS A 75 -11.67 22.40 20.04
C LYS A 75 -10.70 23.46 20.55
N GLN A 76 -9.58 23.07 21.13
CA GLN A 76 -8.56 24.00 21.62
C GLN A 76 -7.98 24.81 20.44
N PRO A 77 -7.75 26.13 20.60
CA PRO A 77 -7.36 27.00 19.49
C PRO A 77 -6.10 26.57 18.73
N ASP A 78 -5.17 25.93 19.42
CA ASP A 78 -3.88 25.44 18.92
C ASP A 78 -4.00 24.18 18.04
N THR A 79 -4.99 23.33 18.30
CA THR A 79 -5.21 22.05 17.60
C THR A 79 -6.48 22.04 16.75
N TYR A 80 -7.31 23.08 16.86
CA TYR A 80 -8.59 23.22 16.16
C TYR A 80 -8.45 22.96 14.65
N ALA A 81 -7.45 23.57 14.01
CA ALA A 81 -7.24 23.43 12.57
C ALA A 81 -6.94 21.98 12.16
N ARG A 82 -6.10 21.27 12.93
CA ARG A 82 -5.78 19.85 12.71
C ARG A 82 -7.02 18.98 12.89
N HIS A 83 -7.72 19.14 13.99
CA HIS A 83 -8.87 18.29 14.30
C HIS A 83 -10.04 18.53 13.34
N LEU A 84 -10.29 19.77 12.92
CA LEU A 84 -11.29 20.06 11.90
C LEU A 84 -10.90 19.41 10.56
N LEU A 85 -9.64 19.54 10.15
CA LEU A 85 -9.12 18.90 8.94
C LEU A 85 -9.26 17.37 8.99
N GLU A 86 -8.89 16.74 10.09
CA GLU A 86 -9.03 15.30 10.32
C GLU A 86 -10.49 14.87 10.24
N PHE A 87 -11.39 15.56 10.94
CA PHE A 87 -12.82 15.27 10.91
C PHE A 87 -13.39 15.31 9.49
N CYS A 88 -13.05 16.36 8.73
CA CYS A 88 -13.49 16.50 7.34
C CYS A 88 -12.90 15.39 6.47
N SER A 89 -11.61 15.10 6.64
CA SER A 89 -10.88 14.12 5.85
C SER A 89 -11.40 12.71 6.08
N TYR A 90 -11.59 12.30 7.33
CA TYR A 90 -12.07 10.96 7.67
C TYR A 90 -13.48 10.71 7.19
N LYS A 91 -14.38 11.70 7.32
CA LYS A 91 -15.74 11.57 6.78
C LYS A 91 -15.72 11.41 5.26
N ALA A 92 -14.93 12.21 4.55
CA ALA A 92 -14.81 12.10 3.09
C ALA A 92 -14.16 10.78 2.65
N LEU A 93 -13.10 10.33 3.33
CA LEU A 93 -12.44 9.06 3.07
C LEU A 93 -13.37 7.87 3.29
N HIS A 94 -14.19 7.88 4.34
CA HIS A 94 -15.18 6.84 4.59
C HIS A 94 -16.19 6.67 3.44
N VAL A 95 -16.51 7.76 2.74
CA VAL A 95 -17.37 7.73 1.55
C VAL A 95 -16.62 7.21 0.34
N LEU A 96 -15.43 7.76 0.07
CA LEU A 96 -14.64 7.44 -1.12
C LEU A 96 -14.20 5.96 -1.14
N THR A 97 -13.84 5.41 0.01
CA THR A 97 -13.37 4.02 0.14
C THR A 97 -14.45 2.97 -0.15
N LYS A 98 -15.73 3.36 -0.19
CA LYS A 98 -16.85 2.49 -0.61
C LYS A 98 -16.95 2.36 -2.13
N CYS A 99 -16.35 3.27 -2.89
CA CYS A 99 -16.35 3.20 -4.34
C CYS A 99 -15.34 2.14 -4.83
N PRO A 100 -15.64 1.37 -5.88
CA PRO A 100 -14.65 0.48 -6.47
C PRO A 100 -13.48 1.28 -7.08
N ASP A 101 -12.29 0.67 -7.12
CA ASP A 101 -11.09 1.17 -7.81
C ASP A 101 -10.58 2.56 -7.39
N TYR A 102 -10.97 3.04 -6.21
CA TYR A 102 -10.60 4.36 -5.70
C TYR A 102 -9.09 4.58 -5.58
N LEU A 103 -8.31 3.52 -5.33
CA LEU A 103 -6.86 3.60 -5.22
C LEU A 103 -6.17 3.98 -6.53
N ALA A 104 -6.73 3.58 -7.67
CA ALA A 104 -6.23 3.95 -9.00
C ALA A 104 -6.70 5.34 -9.46
N ASP A 105 -7.69 5.93 -8.79
CA ASP A 105 -8.26 7.22 -9.15
C ASP A 105 -7.28 8.37 -8.84
N LYS A 106 -7.04 9.22 -9.85
CA LYS A 106 -6.06 10.32 -9.75
C LYS A 106 -6.51 11.41 -8.78
N GLU A 107 -7.81 11.67 -8.71
CA GLU A 107 -8.36 12.70 -7.83
C GLU A 107 -8.36 12.23 -6.39
N PHE A 108 -8.64 10.94 -6.14
CA PHE A 108 -8.42 10.30 -4.83
C PHE A 108 -6.96 10.43 -4.40
N GLN A 109 -6.01 9.96 -5.22
CA GLN A 109 -4.57 10.05 -4.94
C GLN A 109 -4.14 11.48 -4.63
N ARG A 110 -4.63 12.46 -5.39
CA ARG A 110 -4.29 13.87 -5.18
C ARG A 110 -4.94 14.42 -3.91
N LEU A 111 -6.20 14.10 -3.67
CA LEU A 111 -6.92 14.53 -2.47
C LEU A 111 -6.27 14.03 -1.20
N THR A 112 -5.93 12.75 -1.11
CA THR A 112 -5.32 12.17 0.10
C THR A 112 -3.91 12.70 0.33
N PHE A 113 -3.16 12.99 -0.72
CA PHE A 113 -1.88 13.69 -0.59
C PHE A 113 -2.05 15.14 -0.14
N ASP A 114 -3.01 15.88 -0.70
CA ASP A 114 -3.31 17.25 -0.27
C ASP A 114 -3.81 17.30 1.19
N MET A 115 -4.56 16.28 1.64
CA MET A 115 -4.94 16.12 3.05
C MET A 115 -3.72 15.99 3.96
N MET A 116 -2.71 15.20 3.57
CA MET A 116 -1.45 15.07 4.31
C MET A 116 -0.68 16.40 4.34
N LEU A 117 -0.53 17.07 3.19
CA LEU A 117 0.12 18.39 3.14
C LEU A 117 -0.61 19.45 3.98
N ALA A 118 -1.95 19.43 3.96
CA ALA A 118 -2.74 20.32 4.79
C ALA A 118 -2.57 20.01 6.27
N TRP A 119 -2.31 18.76 6.63
CA TRP A 119 -2.12 18.36 8.03
C TRP A 119 -0.76 18.83 8.58
N GLU A 120 0.28 18.87 7.74
CA GLU A 120 1.60 19.43 8.09
C GLU A 120 1.49 20.91 8.52
N ALA A 121 0.75 21.72 7.72
CA ALA A 121 0.55 23.14 7.95
C ALA A 121 -0.94 23.53 7.89
N PRO A 122 -1.72 23.24 8.95
CA PRO A 122 -3.18 23.33 8.92
C PRO A 122 -3.72 24.73 9.23
N ALA A 123 -2.96 25.57 9.94
CA ALA A 123 -3.39 26.89 10.39
C ALA A 123 -2.69 28.03 9.62
N THR A 124 -3.33 29.21 9.58
CA THR A 124 -2.71 30.42 9.00
C THR A 124 -1.48 30.83 9.82
N GLY A 125 -0.29 30.75 9.24
CA GLY A 125 0.98 31.15 9.89
C GLY A 125 1.87 29.99 10.36
N SER A 126 1.51 28.73 10.09
CA SER A 126 2.35 27.57 10.39
C SER A 126 3.39 27.24 9.32
N GLU A 127 3.85 28.22 8.54
CA GLU A 127 4.99 28.00 7.63
C GLU A 127 6.24 27.74 8.49
N SER A 128 6.66 26.47 8.55
CA SER A 128 7.89 26.09 9.23
C SER A 128 9.08 26.77 8.55
N LEU A 129 9.86 27.55 9.31
CA LEU A 129 11.19 28.02 8.90
C LEU A 129 12.04 26.83 8.43
N PRO A 130 12.83 26.94 7.34
CA PRO A 130 13.75 25.89 6.96
C PRO A 130 14.86 25.81 8.01
N LYS A 131 14.95 24.68 8.73
CA LYS A 131 16.22 24.25 9.32
C LYS A 131 17.10 23.81 8.16
N GLY A 132 17.96 24.70 7.69
CA GLY A 132 19.09 24.32 6.85
C GLY A 132 19.94 23.33 7.61
N ILE A 133 19.99 22.09 7.11
CA ILE A 133 21.07 21.17 7.44
C ILE A 133 21.95 21.19 6.20
N ASP A 134 23.14 21.72 6.36
CA ASP A 134 24.20 21.69 5.36
C ASP A 134 24.48 20.23 4.99
N CYS A 135 24.28 19.88 3.73
CA CYS A 135 24.68 18.59 3.19
C CYS A 135 26.12 18.70 2.71
N ASP A 136 27.04 18.13 3.47
CA ASP A 136 28.45 17.95 3.09
C ASP A 136 28.52 16.97 1.91
N ASN A 137 29.17 17.40 0.82
CA ASN A 137 29.33 16.59 -0.38
C ASN A 137 30.51 15.64 -0.19
N HIS A 138 30.25 14.35 0.03
CA HIS A 138 31.28 13.33 -0.17
C HIS A 138 30.78 12.26 -1.15
N PRO A 139 31.38 12.13 -2.35
CA PRO A 139 31.06 11.05 -3.27
C PRO A 139 31.83 9.79 -2.84
N GLU A 140 31.11 8.78 -2.36
CA GLU A 140 31.67 7.42 -2.28
C GLU A 140 31.23 6.64 -3.52
N VAL A 141 32.25 6.22 -4.26
CA VAL A 141 32.19 5.35 -5.44
C VAL A 141 32.28 3.92 -4.94
N GLU A 142 31.28 3.09 -5.21
CA GLU A 142 31.47 1.64 -5.36
C GLU A 142 30.64 1.12 -6.54
N ASP A 143 31.33 0.40 -7.43
CA ASP A 143 30.86 -0.15 -8.71
C ASP A 143 30.28 -1.58 -8.57
N GLU A 144 29.48 -1.94 -9.59
CA GLU A 144 28.99 -3.28 -10.02
C GLU A 144 27.73 -3.88 -9.34
N ASP A 145 26.53 -3.67 -9.91
CA ASP A 145 26.00 -4.44 -11.07
C ASP A 145 24.47 -4.23 -11.25
N GLY A 146 24.08 -3.76 -12.44
CA GLY A 146 22.89 -4.27 -13.13
C GLY A 146 21.51 -3.64 -12.91
N GLY A 147 21.32 -2.71 -11.97
CA GLY A 147 20.00 -2.16 -11.61
C GLY A 147 19.73 -0.71 -12.03
N SER A 148 19.58 -0.43 -13.34
CA SER A 148 19.01 0.81 -13.92
C SER A 148 19.19 2.14 -13.13
N LEU A 149 20.44 2.60 -13.03
CA LEU A 149 20.87 3.93 -12.53
C LEU A 149 20.12 5.11 -13.20
N PHE A 150 19.55 4.91 -14.38
CA PHE A 150 18.80 5.93 -15.12
C PHE A 150 17.41 6.25 -14.53
N TYR A 151 16.79 5.33 -13.77
CA TYR A 151 15.45 5.55 -13.20
C TYR A 151 15.50 6.17 -11.80
N THR A 152 16.47 5.76 -10.98
CA THR A 152 16.75 6.34 -9.66
C THR A 152 17.24 7.76 -9.78
N ASN A 153 18.14 8.05 -10.72
CA ASN A 153 18.63 9.41 -10.93
C ASN A 153 17.55 10.35 -11.51
N SER A 154 16.68 9.85 -12.41
CA SER A 154 15.57 10.64 -12.96
C SER A 154 14.48 10.94 -11.93
N THR A 155 14.19 9.99 -11.02
CA THR A 155 13.22 10.22 -9.93
C THR A 155 13.81 11.14 -8.86
N SER A 156 15.10 10.98 -8.52
CA SER A 156 15.83 11.87 -7.61
C SER A 156 15.91 13.31 -8.14
N MET A 157 16.24 13.49 -9.43
CA MET A 157 16.27 14.82 -10.06
C MET A 157 14.87 15.44 -10.22
N ALA A 158 13.83 14.65 -10.50
CA ALA A 158 12.45 15.14 -10.53
C ALA A 158 11.90 15.45 -9.13
N VAL A 159 12.42 14.79 -8.09
CA VAL A 159 12.12 15.04 -6.68
C VAL A 159 12.74 16.37 -6.20
N GLN A 160 13.91 16.73 -6.72
CA GLN A 160 14.60 18.02 -6.44
C GLN A 160 13.96 19.26 -7.09
N VAL A 161 12.85 19.12 -7.83
CA VAL A 161 12.13 20.26 -8.44
C VAL A 161 10.81 20.57 -7.70
N ASP A 162 10.39 19.75 -6.73
CA ASP A 162 9.19 19.97 -5.90
C ASP A 162 9.56 20.34 -4.45
N ASP A 163 10.49 21.28 -4.31
CA ASP A 163 11.12 21.72 -3.04
C ASP A 163 10.16 22.34 -1.99
N LYS A 164 8.83 22.27 -2.19
CA LYS A 164 7.87 22.97 -1.30
C LYS A 164 6.66 22.16 -0.84
N LYS A 165 6.49 20.90 -1.23
CA LYS A 165 5.28 20.12 -0.89
C LYS A 165 5.59 18.65 -0.59
N ASN A 166 6.37 18.42 0.45
CA ASN A 166 6.61 17.09 0.98
C ASN A 166 5.72 16.78 2.19
N VAL A 167 5.51 15.48 2.42
CA VAL A 167 4.72 14.95 3.53
C VAL A 167 5.66 14.23 4.49
N GLY A 168 5.60 14.59 5.76
CA GLY A 168 6.34 13.94 6.84
C GLY A 168 5.60 12.73 7.41
N LEU A 169 6.30 12.03 8.30
CA LEU A 169 5.82 10.78 8.92
C LEU A 169 4.50 11.00 9.68
N GLU A 170 4.38 12.07 10.46
CA GLU A 170 3.19 12.33 11.27
C GLU A 170 1.93 12.53 10.40
N ALA A 171 2.00 13.36 9.37
CA ALA A 171 0.87 13.57 8.46
C ALA A 171 0.49 12.30 7.70
N PHE A 172 1.50 11.56 7.20
CA PHE A 172 1.26 10.29 6.53
C PHE A 172 0.59 9.29 7.47
N THR A 173 1.13 9.07 8.67
CA THR A 173 0.56 8.10 9.63
C THR A 173 -0.86 8.45 10.01
N ARG A 174 -1.16 9.75 10.18
CA ARG A 174 -2.48 10.20 10.61
C ARG A 174 -3.55 10.06 9.53
N ILE A 175 -3.25 10.48 8.30
CA ILE A 175 -4.22 10.45 7.19
C ILE A 175 -4.28 9.08 6.49
N ALA A 176 -3.14 8.44 6.25
CA ALA A 176 -3.10 7.16 5.53
C ALA A 176 -3.81 6.05 6.31
N SER A 177 -3.65 6.01 7.64
CA SER A 177 -4.27 5.01 8.51
C SER A 177 -5.79 5.14 8.62
N ALA A 178 -6.36 6.27 8.19
CA ALA A 178 -7.81 6.41 8.07
C ALA A 178 -8.40 5.53 6.95
N CYS A 179 -7.54 5.00 6.06
CA CYS A 179 -7.88 4.01 5.07
C CYS A 179 -6.97 2.78 5.27
N PRO A 180 -7.43 1.73 5.99
CA PRO A 180 -6.61 0.54 6.27
C PRO A 180 -6.05 -0.16 5.03
N ALA A 181 -6.73 -0.03 3.88
CA ALA A 181 -6.21 -0.54 2.61
C ALA A 181 -4.95 0.22 2.16
N VAL A 182 -4.84 1.51 2.46
CA VAL A 182 -3.68 2.36 2.12
C VAL A 182 -2.54 2.18 3.12
N ALA A 183 -2.83 2.15 4.41
CA ALA A 183 -1.83 1.88 5.44
C ALA A 183 -2.49 1.31 6.69
N ASP A 184 -1.91 0.24 7.23
CA ASP A 184 -2.32 -0.29 8.53
C ASP A 184 -1.62 0.46 9.67
N VAL A 185 -2.36 0.73 10.75
CA VAL A 185 -1.88 1.56 11.87
C VAL A 185 -0.66 0.97 12.57
N ILE A 186 -0.44 -0.34 12.49
CA ILE A 186 0.68 -1.04 13.12
C ILE A 186 1.92 -0.95 12.21
N THR A 187 1.76 -1.08 10.89
CA THR A 187 2.89 -1.14 9.95
C THR A 187 3.20 0.19 9.26
N VAL A 188 2.43 1.25 9.54
CA VAL A 188 2.49 2.53 8.81
C VAL A 188 3.87 3.21 8.86
N GLN A 189 4.62 3.08 9.96
CA GLN A 189 5.96 3.64 10.08
C GLN A 189 6.94 2.92 9.15
N ASN A 190 6.96 1.58 9.19
CA ASN A 190 7.80 0.78 8.29
C ASN A 190 7.45 1.04 6.81
N LEU A 191 6.17 1.23 6.50
CA LEU A 191 5.73 1.60 5.17
C LEU A 191 6.26 2.98 4.76
N PHE A 192 6.16 3.97 5.64
CA PHE A 192 6.69 5.31 5.37
C PHE A 192 8.20 5.25 5.10
N ASP A 193 8.97 4.59 5.96
CA ASP A 193 10.42 4.45 5.82
C ASP A 193 10.79 3.79 4.48
N ALA A 194 10.06 2.76 4.07
CA ALA A 194 10.25 2.12 2.77
C ALA A 194 9.97 3.09 1.60
N LEU A 195 8.90 3.88 1.70
CA LEU A 195 8.52 4.87 0.67
C LEU A 195 9.49 6.05 0.62
N THR A 196 10.12 6.43 1.73
CA THR A 196 10.99 7.61 1.83
C THR A 196 12.48 7.30 1.92
N SER A 197 12.86 6.03 1.77
CA SER A 197 14.24 5.55 1.85
C SER A 197 15.22 6.31 0.93
N THR A 198 14.74 6.81 -0.21
CA THR A 198 15.54 7.57 -1.18
C THR A 198 15.31 9.08 -1.15
N SER A 199 14.48 9.58 -0.24
CA SER A 199 14.02 10.98 -0.22
C SER A 199 14.13 11.61 1.16
N SER A 200 15.19 11.27 1.90
CA SER A 200 15.55 11.90 3.19
C SER A 200 14.39 12.00 4.21
N GLY A 201 13.51 10.98 4.25
CA GLY A 201 12.38 10.95 5.18
C GLY A 201 11.19 11.82 4.77
N GLN A 202 11.15 12.28 3.52
CA GLN A 202 10.09 13.13 2.97
C GLN A 202 9.34 12.41 1.86
N LEU A 203 8.01 12.34 1.97
CA LEU A 203 7.17 11.66 0.99
C LEU A 203 6.70 12.64 -0.10
N HIS A 204 7.07 12.33 -1.34
CA HIS A 204 6.67 13.10 -2.52
C HIS A 204 5.44 12.49 -3.21
N PHE A 205 4.66 13.34 -3.89
CA PHE A 205 3.42 12.92 -4.56
C PHE A 205 3.64 11.82 -5.60
N LEU A 206 4.74 11.88 -6.36
CA LEU A 206 5.04 10.88 -7.40
C LEU A 206 5.24 9.48 -6.79
N ILE A 207 5.93 9.39 -5.65
CA ILE A 207 6.14 8.14 -4.92
C ILE A 207 4.80 7.63 -4.38
N TYR A 208 4.03 8.51 -3.72
CA TYR A 208 2.72 8.16 -3.17
C TYR A 208 1.73 7.70 -4.25
N SER A 209 1.63 8.40 -5.37
CA SER A 209 0.77 8.01 -6.52
C SER A 209 1.22 6.68 -7.13
N LYS A 210 2.53 6.43 -7.24
CA LYS A 210 3.06 5.15 -7.72
C LYS A 210 2.72 4.02 -6.74
N TYR A 211 2.87 4.26 -5.45
CA TYR A 211 2.49 3.33 -4.39
C TYR A 211 1.03 2.91 -4.49
N LEU A 212 0.09 3.87 -4.51
CA LEU A 212 -1.34 3.57 -4.58
C LEU A 212 -1.75 2.83 -5.86
N LYS A 213 -1.15 3.15 -7.01
CA LYS A 213 -1.40 2.42 -8.26
C LYS A 213 -0.88 0.98 -8.22
N SER A 214 0.28 0.76 -7.62
CA SER A 214 0.83 -0.59 -7.45
C SER A 214 -0.01 -1.40 -6.48
N LEU A 215 -0.44 -0.79 -5.38
CA LEU A 215 -1.33 -1.39 -4.39
C LEU A 215 -2.68 -1.80 -5.02
N ASP A 216 -3.32 -0.93 -5.81
CA ASP A 216 -4.56 -1.26 -6.53
C ASP A 216 -4.39 -2.51 -7.42
N LYS A 217 -3.28 -2.58 -8.18
CA LYS A 217 -2.97 -3.73 -9.03
C LYS A 217 -2.83 -5.02 -8.22
N VAL A 218 -2.09 -4.99 -7.11
CA VAL A 218 -1.89 -6.16 -6.24
C VAL A 218 -3.22 -6.61 -5.64
N LEU A 219 -4.04 -5.68 -5.12
CA LEU A 219 -5.34 -6.00 -4.55
C LEU A 219 -6.32 -6.58 -5.58
N LYS A 220 -6.30 -6.09 -6.82
CA LYS A 220 -7.10 -6.64 -7.92
C LYS A 220 -6.65 -8.04 -8.31
N SER A 221 -5.35 -8.27 -8.42
CA SER A 221 -4.79 -9.59 -8.68
C SER A 221 -5.18 -10.57 -7.57
N ALA A 222 -4.98 -10.22 -6.30
CA ALA A 222 -5.34 -11.07 -5.17
C ALA A 222 -6.83 -11.46 -5.18
N LYS A 223 -7.74 -10.51 -5.44
CA LYS A 223 -9.18 -10.78 -5.56
C LYS A 223 -9.54 -11.69 -6.74
N GLY A 224 -8.85 -11.55 -7.87
CA GLY A 224 -9.10 -12.36 -9.07
C GLY A 224 -8.63 -13.81 -8.93
N LEU A 225 -7.58 -14.05 -8.14
CA LEU A 225 -6.99 -15.37 -7.94
C LEU A 225 -7.72 -16.20 -6.87
N ILE A 226 -8.31 -15.57 -5.86
CA ILE A 226 -8.98 -16.25 -4.74
C ILE A 226 -10.46 -16.51 -5.10
N GLY A 227 -10.70 -17.48 -5.97
CA GLY A 227 -12.05 -17.97 -6.31
C GLY A 227 -12.53 -19.13 -5.43
N PRO A 228 -13.85 -19.35 -5.25
CA PRO A 228 -14.40 -20.45 -4.42
C PRO A 228 -13.94 -21.84 -4.86
N SER A 229 -13.75 -22.03 -6.17
CA SER A 229 -13.27 -23.30 -6.72
C SER A 229 -11.83 -23.60 -6.31
N PHE A 230 -10.99 -22.57 -6.13
CA PHE A 230 -9.58 -22.72 -5.78
C PHE A 230 -9.36 -23.04 -4.30
N THR A 231 -10.13 -22.42 -3.40
CA THR A 231 -10.07 -22.76 -1.96
C THR A 231 -10.53 -24.19 -1.70
N SER A 232 -11.50 -24.68 -2.47
CA SER A 232 -12.00 -26.04 -2.36
C SER A 232 -10.98 -27.12 -2.77
N SER A 233 -10.06 -26.82 -3.70
CA SER A 233 -9.02 -27.78 -4.11
C SER A 233 -7.90 -27.95 -3.07
N LEU A 234 -7.61 -26.90 -2.29
CA LEU A 234 -6.55 -26.92 -1.28
C LEU A 234 -6.98 -27.53 0.06
N GLN A 235 -8.28 -27.72 0.29
CA GLN A 235 -8.82 -28.22 1.57
C GLN A 235 -8.30 -27.42 2.77
N LEU A 236 -8.36 -26.09 2.69
CA LEU A 236 -7.87 -25.18 3.73
C LEU A 236 -8.56 -25.42 5.07
N ALA A 237 -7.80 -25.31 6.17
CA ALA A 237 -8.34 -25.41 7.52
C ALA A 237 -9.21 -24.19 7.88
N ASP A 238 -10.02 -24.32 8.94
CA ASP A 238 -10.83 -23.20 9.45
C ASP A 238 -9.91 -22.02 9.83
N GLY A 239 -10.17 -20.84 9.25
CA GLY A 239 -9.37 -19.63 9.47
C GLY A 239 -8.07 -19.55 8.65
N GLU A 240 -7.79 -20.54 7.80
CA GLU A 240 -6.67 -20.49 6.86
C GLU A 240 -7.06 -19.69 5.61
N VAL A 241 -6.27 -18.65 5.31
CA VAL A 241 -6.52 -17.74 4.19
C VAL A 241 -5.32 -17.68 3.25
N ILE A 242 -5.61 -17.62 1.96
CA ILE A 242 -4.59 -17.46 0.91
C ILE A 242 -4.08 -16.02 0.94
N LEU A 243 -2.77 -15.87 0.98
CA LEU A 243 -2.07 -14.60 1.00
C LEU A 243 -1.49 -14.25 -0.37
N ASP A 244 -0.88 -15.23 -1.05
CA ASP A 244 -0.37 -15.04 -2.41
C ASP A 244 -0.27 -16.36 -3.20
N ILE A 245 -0.21 -16.25 -4.52
CA ILE A 245 -0.09 -17.37 -5.46
C ILE A 245 0.86 -17.01 -6.59
N ASP A 246 1.76 -17.92 -6.91
CA ASP A 246 2.72 -17.77 -8.00
C ASP A 246 2.86 -19.07 -8.81
N GLY A 247 3.44 -18.98 -10.01
CA GLY A 247 3.51 -20.09 -10.96
C GLY A 247 2.24 -20.28 -11.79
N ILE A 248 1.39 -19.25 -11.88
CA ILE A 248 0.20 -19.19 -12.74
C ILE A 248 0.39 -18.03 -13.72
N MET A 249 -0.10 -18.17 -14.96
CA MET A 249 -0.03 -17.08 -15.94
C MET A 249 -0.48 -15.74 -15.34
N PRO A 250 0.30 -14.66 -15.51
CA PRO A 250 1.42 -14.51 -16.45
C PRO A 250 2.81 -14.90 -15.91
N THR A 251 2.94 -15.32 -14.65
CA THR A 251 4.26 -15.67 -14.10
C THR A 251 4.70 -17.07 -14.56
N GLN A 252 6.02 -17.28 -14.67
CA GLN A 252 6.58 -18.59 -15.02
C GLN A 252 6.34 -19.59 -13.87
N PRO A 253 6.21 -20.90 -14.14
CA PRO A 253 6.09 -21.90 -13.08
C PRO A 253 7.19 -21.80 -12.03
N VAL A 254 6.85 -22.08 -10.77
CA VAL A 254 7.83 -22.31 -9.70
C VAL A 254 8.35 -23.73 -9.87
N LEU A 255 9.66 -23.94 -9.76
CA LEU A 255 10.25 -25.29 -9.85
C LEU A 255 10.50 -25.81 -8.44
N GLN A 256 9.90 -26.93 -8.08
CA GLN A 256 10.22 -27.63 -6.85
C GLN A 256 11.28 -28.70 -7.10
N HIS A 257 12.40 -28.60 -6.39
CA HIS A 257 13.44 -29.61 -6.38
C HIS A 257 13.35 -30.48 -5.13
N VAL A 258 13.37 -31.80 -5.34
CA VAL A 258 13.50 -32.83 -4.29
C VAL A 258 14.56 -33.82 -4.76
N GLY A 259 15.66 -33.92 -4.01
CA GLY A 259 16.84 -34.65 -4.45
C GLY A 259 17.37 -34.11 -5.79
N ILE A 260 17.38 -34.94 -6.82
CA ILE A 260 17.83 -34.59 -8.19
C ILE A 260 16.67 -34.29 -9.15
N SER A 261 15.43 -34.34 -8.69
CA SER A 261 14.24 -34.17 -9.53
C SER A 261 13.67 -32.77 -9.37
N ALA A 262 13.23 -32.17 -10.48
CA ALA A 262 12.61 -30.86 -10.52
C ALA A 262 11.22 -30.93 -11.15
N TRP A 263 10.22 -30.39 -10.48
CA TRP A 263 8.82 -30.40 -10.90
C TRP A 263 8.33 -28.97 -11.09
N PRO A 264 7.85 -28.57 -12.27
CA PRO A 264 7.20 -27.28 -12.44
C PRO A 264 5.81 -27.30 -11.80
N GLY A 265 5.42 -26.20 -11.19
CA GLY A 265 4.11 -26.09 -10.55
C GLY A 265 3.75 -24.68 -10.14
N ARG A 266 2.65 -24.60 -9.40
CA ARG A 266 2.20 -23.36 -8.75
C ARG A 266 2.44 -23.46 -7.24
N LEU A 267 2.77 -22.32 -6.65
CA LEU A 267 3.02 -22.17 -5.23
C LEU A 267 1.94 -21.26 -4.63
N THR A 268 1.29 -21.72 -3.56
CA THR A 268 0.31 -20.94 -2.81
C THR A 268 0.83 -20.73 -1.40
N LEU A 269 0.78 -19.49 -0.93
CA LEU A 269 1.07 -19.12 0.45
C LEU A 269 -0.22 -18.85 1.19
N THR A 270 -0.31 -19.36 2.41
CA THR A 270 -1.38 -19.04 3.35
C THR A 270 -0.78 -18.51 4.65
N ASN A 271 -1.64 -18.04 5.55
CA ASN A 271 -1.24 -17.70 6.91
C ASN A 271 -0.76 -18.91 7.75
N HIS A 272 -0.86 -20.15 7.26
CA HIS A 272 -0.47 -21.37 8.00
C HIS A 272 0.62 -22.21 7.32
N ALA A 273 0.63 -22.27 5.99
CA ALA A 273 1.45 -23.20 5.22
C ALA A 273 1.72 -22.73 3.78
N LEU A 274 2.73 -23.34 3.16
CA LEU A 274 2.92 -23.34 1.72
C LEU A 274 2.23 -24.57 1.11
N TYR A 275 1.61 -24.40 -0.05
CA TYR A 275 1.07 -25.49 -0.86
C TYR A 275 1.72 -25.46 -2.23
N PHE A 276 2.30 -26.57 -2.65
CA PHE A 276 2.85 -26.73 -3.99
C PHE A 276 2.03 -27.75 -4.79
N GLU A 277 1.57 -27.35 -5.96
CA GLU A 277 0.83 -28.22 -6.87
C GLU A 277 1.62 -28.36 -8.18
N SER A 278 2.14 -29.57 -8.44
CA SER A 278 2.84 -29.88 -9.68
C SER A 278 1.90 -29.82 -10.89
N LEU A 279 2.44 -29.38 -12.01
CA LEU A 279 1.78 -29.42 -13.31
C LEU A 279 1.70 -30.89 -13.79
N GLY A 280 0.53 -31.50 -13.63
CA GLY A 280 0.22 -32.84 -14.11
C GLY A 280 -0.30 -32.86 -15.55
N VAL A 281 -0.65 -34.06 -16.05
CA VAL A 281 -1.24 -34.22 -17.38
C VAL A 281 -2.73 -33.86 -17.34
N GLY A 282 -3.06 -32.64 -17.75
CA GLY A 282 -4.45 -32.16 -17.89
C GLY A 282 -5.01 -31.41 -16.68
N SER A 283 -4.49 -31.63 -15.47
CA SER A 283 -4.81 -30.88 -14.26
C SER A 283 -3.60 -30.78 -13.33
N TYR A 284 -3.69 -29.93 -12.30
CA TYR A 284 -2.73 -29.90 -11.20
C TYR A 284 -2.87 -31.16 -10.33
N ASP A 285 -1.73 -31.67 -9.83
CA ASP A 285 -1.72 -32.78 -8.89
C ASP A 285 -2.17 -32.35 -7.49
N LYS A 286 -2.38 -33.33 -6.59
CA LYS A 286 -2.71 -33.05 -5.19
C LYS A 286 -1.61 -32.18 -4.55
N PRO A 287 -1.97 -31.11 -3.83
CA PRO A 287 -1.00 -30.20 -3.23
C PRO A 287 -0.12 -30.89 -2.18
N ALA A 288 1.18 -30.67 -2.27
CA ALA A 288 2.12 -30.92 -1.17
C ALA A 288 2.07 -29.73 -0.19
N ARG A 289 1.75 -30.00 1.08
CA ARG A 289 1.63 -29.00 2.14
C ARG A 289 2.91 -28.93 2.98
N TYR A 290 3.46 -27.74 3.14
CA TYR A 290 4.61 -27.44 4.00
C TYR A 290 4.19 -26.47 5.10
N ASP A 291 4.06 -27.02 6.30
CA ASP A 291 3.55 -26.28 7.45
C ASP A 291 4.53 -25.19 7.90
N LEU A 292 4.01 -23.98 8.16
CA LEU A 292 4.76 -22.82 8.67
C LEU A 292 4.37 -22.47 10.11
N ALA A 293 3.19 -22.88 10.58
CA ALA A 293 2.64 -22.45 11.87
C ALA A 293 2.95 -23.40 13.05
N THR A 294 2.93 -24.71 12.83
CA THR A 294 2.98 -25.71 13.92
C THR A 294 4.38 -26.28 14.18
N ASP A 295 5.23 -26.43 13.16
CA ASP A 295 6.59 -26.97 13.33
C ASP A 295 7.65 -25.90 13.57
N LEU A 296 7.86 -25.46 14.81
CA LEU A 296 8.84 -24.42 15.14
C LEU A 296 10.30 -24.69 14.69
N LYS A 297 10.62 -25.92 14.25
CA LYS A 297 11.94 -26.32 13.76
C LYS A 297 12.13 -26.13 12.26
N GLN A 298 11.21 -25.48 11.53
CA GLN A 298 11.43 -25.26 10.10
C GLN A 298 12.65 -24.36 9.86
N VAL A 299 13.46 -24.67 8.86
CA VAL A 299 14.57 -23.83 8.39
C VAL A 299 14.22 -23.30 7.01
N ILE A 300 14.19 -21.98 6.87
CA ILE A 300 13.82 -21.27 5.63
C ILE A 300 14.92 -20.26 5.29
N LYS A 301 15.65 -20.53 4.21
CA LYS A 301 16.80 -19.71 3.80
C LYS A 301 16.98 -19.68 2.28
N ARG A 302 17.79 -18.72 1.85
CA ARG A 302 18.32 -18.65 0.49
C ARG A 302 19.13 -19.90 0.20
N GLU A 303 19.01 -20.42 -1.01
CA GLU A 303 19.87 -21.48 -1.51
C GLU A 303 20.13 -21.31 -3.00
N MET A 304 21.28 -21.81 -3.43
CA MET A 304 21.76 -21.73 -4.79
C MET A 304 21.45 -23.05 -5.51
N THR A 305 20.64 -23.03 -6.57
CA THR A 305 20.27 -24.24 -7.34
C THR A 305 21.16 -24.49 -8.56
N GLY A 306 22.17 -23.65 -8.77
CA GLY A 306 23.11 -23.79 -9.88
C GLY A 306 24.15 -24.89 -9.70
N PRO A 307 24.67 -25.47 -10.79
CA PRO A 307 25.84 -26.34 -10.72
C PRO A 307 26.99 -25.59 -10.02
N LEU A 308 27.69 -26.27 -9.11
CA LEU A 308 28.88 -25.77 -8.41
C LEU A 308 28.67 -24.52 -7.52
N GLY A 309 27.43 -24.18 -7.15
CA GLY A 309 27.17 -23.04 -6.26
C GLY A 309 27.49 -21.69 -6.91
N ALA A 310 27.30 -21.55 -8.22
CA ALA A 310 27.47 -20.28 -8.92
C ALA A 310 26.35 -19.28 -8.59
N ARG A 311 26.72 -18.03 -8.23
CA ARG A 311 25.81 -16.93 -7.81
C ARG A 311 24.75 -16.55 -8.83
N LEU A 312 24.97 -16.87 -10.11
CA LEU A 312 24.01 -16.65 -11.19
C LEU A 312 22.70 -17.44 -11.02
N PHE A 313 22.69 -18.46 -10.15
CA PHE A 313 21.56 -19.35 -9.89
C PHE A 313 21.05 -19.26 -8.44
N ASP A 314 21.25 -18.12 -7.77
CA ASP A 314 20.68 -17.84 -6.44
C ASP A 314 19.16 -17.55 -6.51
N LYS A 315 18.41 -18.51 -7.04
CA LYS A 315 16.99 -18.35 -7.39
C LYS A 315 16.06 -19.19 -6.53
N ALA A 316 16.57 -19.82 -5.47
CA ALA A 316 15.76 -20.73 -4.66
C ALA A 316 15.62 -20.32 -3.19
N VAL A 317 14.50 -20.80 -2.64
CA VAL A 317 14.21 -20.84 -1.21
C VAL A 317 14.24 -22.30 -0.77
N MET A 318 15.11 -22.64 0.17
CA MET A 318 15.12 -23.96 0.80
C MET A 318 14.10 -23.95 1.94
N TYR A 319 13.28 -25.01 2.00
CA TYR A 319 12.48 -25.35 3.16
C TYR A 319 12.88 -26.73 3.70
N LYS A 320 13.07 -26.81 5.02
CA LYS A 320 13.30 -28.07 5.73
C LYS A 320 12.54 -28.04 7.05
N SER A 321 11.90 -29.15 7.41
CA SER A 321 11.22 -29.32 8.70
C SER A 321 11.38 -30.75 9.18
N THR A 322 10.82 -31.08 10.34
CA THR A 322 10.85 -32.46 10.86
C THR A 322 9.91 -33.39 10.11
N ALA A 323 8.86 -32.84 9.50
CA ALA A 323 7.87 -33.57 8.72
C ALA A 323 8.36 -33.97 7.32
N VAL A 324 9.43 -33.35 6.81
CA VAL A 324 9.97 -33.65 5.47
C VAL A 324 11.30 -34.38 5.61
N THR A 325 11.46 -35.53 4.94
CA THR A 325 12.67 -36.37 4.99
C THR A 325 13.88 -35.68 4.37
N GLU A 326 13.71 -35.04 3.22
CA GLU A 326 14.74 -34.27 2.51
C GLU A 326 14.37 -32.78 2.46
N PRO A 327 15.34 -31.85 2.42
CA PRO A 327 15.02 -30.45 2.15
C PRO A 327 14.42 -30.33 0.75
N ILE A 328 13.44 -29.44 0.60
CA ILE A 328 12.92 -29.04 -0.70
C ILE A 328 13.53 -27.69 -1.09
N PHE A 329 13.67 -27.45 -2.38
CA PHE A 329 14.08 -26.15 -2.90
C PHE A 329 13.03 -25.63 -3.87
N LEU A 330 12.50 -24.45 -3.58
CA LEU A 330 11.54 -23.75 -4.42
C LEU A 330 12.32 -22.73 -5.24
N GLU A 331 12.57 -23.04 -6.50
CA GLU A 331 13.24 -22.14 -7.44
C GLU A 331 12.21 -21.26 -8.16
N PHE A 332 12.55 -19.98 -8.27
CA PHE A 332 11.76 -18.93 -8.90
C PHE A 332 12.49 -18.45 -10.15
N PRO A 333 12.24 -19.08 -11.33
CA PRO A 333 12.84 -18.64 -12.57
C PRO A 333 12.54 -17.16 -12.85
N GLU A 334 13.61 -16.39 -13.07
CA GLU A 334 13.60 -14.98 -13.43
C GLU A 334 14.73 -14.74 -14.44
N PHE A 335 14.48 -13.98 -15.51
CA PHE A 335 15.47 -13.78 -16.58
C PHE A 335 16.67 -12.92 -16.11
N LYS A 336 16.42 -11.93 -15.26
CA LYS A 336 17.44 -11.07 -14.63
C LYS A 336 17.04 -10.77 -13.19
N GLY A 337 17.99 -10.88 -12.26
CA GLY A 337 17.77 -10.61 -10.84
C GLY A 337 17.29 -11.83 -10.04
N HIS A 338 16.92 -11.54 -8.80
CA HIS A 338 16.42 -12.49 -7.79
C HIS A 338 15.21 -11.89 -7.02
N THR A 339 14.52 -10.91 -7.60
CA THR A 339 13.49 -10.14 -6.89
C THR A 339 12.28 -11.00 -6.56
N ARG A 340 11.90 -11.89 -7.47
CA ARG A 340 10.83 -12.88 -7.26
C ARG A 340 11.14 -13.82 -6.10
N ARG A 341 12.37 -14.34 -6.03
CA ARG A 341 12.84 -15.20 -4.93
C ARG A 341 12.84 -14.45 -3.61
N ASP A 342 13.43 -13.25 -3.59
CA ASP A 342 13.55 -12.46 -2.36
C ASP A 342 12.18 -12.08 -1.81
N TYR A 343 11.25 -11.67 -2.67
CA TYR A 343 9.87 -11.43 -2.28
C TYR A 343 9.27 -12.64 -1.55
N TRP A 344 9.32 -13.82 -2.18
CA TRP A 344 8.80 -15.05 -1.61
C TRP A 344 9.49 -15.45 -0.31
N LEU A 345 10.81 -15.32 -0.22
CA LEU A 345 11.55 -15.60 1.00
C LEU A 345 11.11 -14.71 2.16
N GLU A 346 10.97 -13.40 1.92
CA GLU A 346 10.61 -12.43 2.95
C GLU A 346 9.17 -12.66 3.45
N ILE A 347 8.20 -12.90 2.56
CA ILE A 347 6.81 -13.15 2.98
C ILE A 347 6.67 -14.49 3.74
N ILE A 348 7.38 -15.54 3.32
CA ILE A 348 7.37 -16.83 4.02
C ILE A 348 7.93 -16.68 5.43
N ARG A 349 9.05 -15.94 5.57
CA ARG A 349 9.67 -15.67 6.87
C ARG A 349 8.78 -14.79 7.75
N SER A 350 8.13 -13.77 7.17
CA SER A 350 7.21 -12.91 7.89
C SER A 350 6.08 -13.72 8.53
N ILE A 351 5.46 -14.64 7.79
CA ILE A 351 4.41 -15.51 8.31
C ILE A 351 4.95 -16.44 9.38
N LYS A 352 6.11 -17.07 9.16
CA LYS A 352 6.73 -17.92 10.19
C LYS A 352 6.98 -17.13 11.49
N CYS A 353 7.49 -15.92 11.40
CA CYS A 353 7.74 -15.07 12.58
C CYS A 353 6.44 -14.65 13.27
N ALA A 354 5.37 -14.37 12.50
CA ALA A 354 4.07 -14.02 13.05
C ALA A 354 3.42 -15.15 13.87
N GLN A 355 3.85 -16.40 13.68
CA GLN A 355 3.35 -17.57 14.42
C GLN A 355 4.11 -17.85 15.73
N ILE A 356 5.21 -17.13 15.99
CA ILE A 356 6.04 -17.29 17.20
C ILE A 356 5.51 -16.43 18.37
N HIS A 357 4.58 -15.52 18.10
CA HIS A 357 3.90 -14.65 19.05
C HIS A 357 2.44 -15.02 19.15
#